data_AF-A0A3D0NCC9-F1
#
_entry.id   AF-A0A3D0NCC9-F1
#
_cell.length_a   1.000
_cell.length_b   1.000
_cell.length_c   1.000
_cell.angle_alpha   90.00
_cell.angle_beta   90.00
_cell.angle_gamma   90.00
#
_symmetry.space_group_name_H-M   'P 1'
#
loop_
_entity.id
_entity.type
_entity.pdbx_description
1 polymer ?
#
loop_
_entity_poly.entity_id
_entity_poly.type
_entity_poly.pdbx_seq_one_letter_code
_entity_poly.pdbx_strand_id
1 'polypeptide(L)'
;MNNDTNSALLKRAKGGDRDALGNLLNRYRPYLRILALRYLDSGVRSRVDPSDVIQQTCLDIHRDIDGFRGAHEAEWIGWVRKILENNVNQVIRRHIQTQKRSIRKEAIVDQSSRAHRIRNAGPVSNESSPSQ
;
A
#
# COMPACT_ATOMS: atom_id res chain seq x y z
N MET A 1 3.73 -31.36 15.25
CA MET A 1 3.98 -29.91 15.09
C MET A 1 4.88 -29.49 16.23
N ASN A 2 6.13 -29.08 15.95
CA ASN A 2 7.07 -28.68 17.00
C ASN A 2 6.52 -27.46 17.75
N ASN A 3 6.22 -27.63 19.03
CA ASN A 3 5.75 -26.55 19.91
C ASN A 3 6.95 -25.72 20.41
N ASP A 4 7.78 -25.25 19.47
CA ASP A 4 8.94 -24.43 19.80
C ASP A 4 8.45 -23.09 20.38
N THR A 5 9.13 -22.54 21.39
CA THR A 5 8.78 -21.21 21.92
C THR A 5 9.17 -20.11 20.93
N ASN A 6 8.55 -18.92 21.01
CA ASN A 6 8.91 -17.79 20.14
C ASN A 6 10.40 -17.43 20.26
N SER A 7 10.96 -17.51 21.47
CA SER A 7 12.39 -17.31 21.73
C SER A 7 13.26 -18.36 21.04
N ALA A 8 12.87 -19.65 21.08
CA ALA A 8 13.60 -20.71 20.39
C ALA A 8 13.58 -20.55 18.86
N LEU A 9 12.41 -20.21 18.30
CA LEU A 9 12.26 -19.90 16.87
C LEU A 9 13.09 -18.68 16.47
N LEU A 10 13.11 -17.63 17.28
CA LEU A 10 13.92 -16.43 17.03
C LEU A 10 15.42 -16.75 17.03
N LYS A 11 15.88 -17.55 18.00
CA LYS A 11 17.29 -17.96 18.07
C LYS A 11 17.70 -18.76 16.82
N ARG A 12 16.85 -19.69 16.38
CA ARG A 12 17.09 -20.49 15.16
C ARG A 12 17.04 -19.63 13.89
N ALA A 13 16.05 -18.75 13.78
CA ALA A 13 15.93 -17.81 12.66
C ALA A 13 17.18 -16.94 12.50
N LYS A 14 17.74 -16.43 13.61
CA LYS A 14 19.03 -15.72 13.61
C LYS A 14 20.23 -16.60 13.24
N GLY A 15 20.12 -17.91 13.42
CA GLY A 15 21.11 -18.90 12.97
C GLY A 15 20.98 -19.29 11.50
N GLY A 16 20.10 -18.63 10.74
CA GLY A 16 19.89 -18.89 9.30
C GLY A 16 18.78 -19.90 9.00
N ASP A 17 18.07 -20.41 10.01
CA ASP A 17 16.96 -21.35 9.82
C ASP A 17 15.72 -20.62 9.27
N ARG A 18 15.53 -20.74 7.94
CA ARG A 18 14.45 -20.08 7.21
C ARG A 18 13.06 -20.63 7.58
N ASP A 19 12.97 -21.90 7.95
CA ASP A 19 11.72 -22.52 8.37
C ASP A 19 11.32 -22.02 9.77
N ALA A 20 12.29 -21.89 10.68
CA ALA A 20 12.06 -21.27 11.98
C ALA A 20 11.59 -19.82 11.83
N LEU A 21 12.18 -19.05 10.91
CA LEU A 21 11.72 -17.69 10.60
C LEU A 21 10.29 -17.67 10.06
N GLY A 22 9.96 -18.56 9.11
CA GLY A 22 8.61 -18.67 8.56
C GLY A 22 7.57 -19.00 9.64
N ASN A 23 7.89 -19.95 10.52
CA ASN A 23 7.04 -20.31 11.66
C ASN A 23 6.86 -19.14 12.63
N LEU A 24 7.92 -18.40 12.93
CA LEU A 24 7.87 -17.22 13.78
C LEU A 24 6.97 -16.13 13.16
N LEU A 25 7.16 -15.82 11.88
CA LEU A 25 6.35 -14.86 11.15
C LEU A 25 4.87 -15.26 11.11
N ASN A 26 4.57 -16.53 10.88
CA ASN A 26 3.20 -17.04 10.90
C ASN A 26 2.51 -16.83 12.26
N ARG A 27 3.25 -16.93 13.37
CA ARG A 27 2.71 -16.62 14.70
C ARG A 27 2.44 -15.14 14.91
N TYR A 28 3.26 -14.25 14.34
CA TYR A 28 3.04 -12.81 14.44
C TYR A 28 2.09 -12.24 13.39
N ARG A 29 1.73 -12.98 12.32
CA ARG A 29 0.82 -12.51 11.27
C ARG A 29 -0.48 -11.88 11.79
N PRO A 30 -1.21 -12.47 12.77
CA PRO A 30 -2.42 -11.84 13.31
C PRO A 30 -2.14 -10.48 13.95
N TYR A 31 -1.02 -10.35 14.67
CA TYR A 31 -0.59 -9.08 15.26
C TYR A 31 -0.24 -8.04 14.19
N LEU A 32 0.50 -8.43 13.15
CA LEU A 32 0.82 -7.53 12.03
C LEU A 32 -0.43 -7.06 11.30
N ARG A 33 -1.45 -7.91 11.20
CA ARG A 33 -2.74 -7.54 10.63
C ARG A 33 -3.42 -6.44 11.44
N ILE A 34 -3.46 -6.55 12.75
CA ILE A 34 -4.04 -5.51 13.63
C ILE A 34 -3.28 -4.19 13.45
N LEU A 35 -1.95 -4.22 13.43
CA LEU A 35 -1.14 -3.03 13.22
C LEU A 35 -1.34 -2.41 11.83
N ALA A 36 -1.33 -3.21 10.77
CA ALA A 36 -1.55 -2.75 9.41
C ALA A 36 -2.93 -2.08 9.26
N LEU A 37 -3.97 -2.67 9.84
CA LEU A 37 -5.32 -2.11 9.86
C LEU A 37 -5.42 -0.78 10.63
N ARG A 38 -4.57 -0.59 11.64
CA ARG A 38 -4.48 0.65 12.41
C ARG A 38 -3.70 1.73 11.67
N TYR A 39 -2.62 1.36 10.98
CA TYR A 39 -1.75 2.31 10.29
C TYR A 39 -2.28 2.76 8.94
N LEU A 40 -3.02 1.89 8.24
CA LEU A 40 -3.72 2.25 7.02
C LEU A 40 -5.04 2.94 7.39
N ASP A 41 -5.17 4.23 7.08
CA ASP A 41 -6.44 4.94 7.24
C ASP A 41 -7.55 4.36 6.33
N SER A 42 -8.80 4.74 6.56
CA SER A 42 -9.95 4.24 5.81
C SER A 42 -9.90 4.60 4.31
N GLY A 43 -9.31 5.74 3.95
CA GLY A 43 -9.19 6.19 2.56
C GLY A 43 -8.22 5.33 1.76
N VAL A 44 -7.06 5.01 2.33
CA VAL A 44 -6.04 4.16 1.71
C VAL A 44 -6.51 2.70 1.64
N ARG A 45 -7.19 2.20 2.68
CA ARG A 45 -7.74 0.83 2.72
C ARG A 45 -8.74 0.53 1.61
N SER A 46 -9.40 1.53 1.03
CA SER A 46 -10.29 1.32 -0.12
C SER A 46 -9.57 0.86 -1.39
N ARG A 47 -8.25 1.09 -1.48
CA ARG A 47 -7.44 0.77 -2.67
C ARG A 47 -6.23 -0.11 -2.38
N VAL A 48 -5.99 -0.46 -1.12
CA VAL A 48 -4.83 -1.27 -0.70
C VAL A 48 -5.28 -2.32 0.31
N ASP A 49 -4.98 -3.58 0.02
CA ASP A 49 -5.23 -4.67 0.96
C ASP A 49 -4.15 -4.70 2.06
N PRO A 50 -4.52 -4.73 3.35
CA PRO A 50 -3.56 -4.92 4.43
C PRO A 50 -2.69 -6.17 4.28
N SER A 51 -3.19 -7.23 3.65
CA SER A 51 -2.44 -8.46 3.40
C SER A 51 -1.26 -8.27 2.46
N ASP A 52 -1.35 -7.38 1.47
CA ASP A 52 -0.23 -7.02 0.58
C ASP A 52 0.91 -6.37 1.38
N VAL A 53 0.56 -5.46 2.29
CA VAL A 53 1.55 -4.79 3.15
C VAL A 53 2.20 -5.76 4.12
N ILE A 54 1.42 -6.69 4.69
CA ILE A 54 1.94 -7.74 5.57
C ILE A 54 2.86 -8.67 4.78
N GLN A 55 2.51 -9.06 3.56
CA GLN A 55 3.34 -9.91 2.72
C GLN A 55 4.67 -9.24 2.38
N GLN A 56 4.63 -7.97 1.96
CA GLN A 56 5.84 -7.18 1.72
C GLN A 56 6.70 -7.10 2.99
N THR A 57 6.08 -6.87 4.15
CA THR A 57 6.78 -6.85 5.45
C THR A 57 7.45 -8.18 5.77
N CYS A 58 6.80 -9.32 5.51
CA CYS A 58 7.41 -10.63 5.68
C CYS A 58 8.62 -10.81 4.75
N LEU A 59 8.53 -10.39 3.48
CA LEU A 59 9.64 -10.45 2.54
C LEU A 59 10.84 -9.60 2.98
N ASP A 60 10.57 -8.38 3.46
CA ASP A 60 11.62 -7.49 3.97
C ASP A 60 12.29 -8.07 5.22
N ILE A 61 11.51 -8.66 6.13
CA ILE A 61 12.06 -9.37 7.29
C ILE A 61 12.93 -10.55 6.85
N HIS A 62 12.48 -11.36 5.88
CA HIS A 62 13.28 -12.46 5.36
C HIS A 62 14.62 -11.99 4.78
N ARG A 63 14.64 -10.86 4.08
CA ARG A 63 15.87 -10.28 3.52
C ARG A 63 16.77 -9.70 4.61
N ASP A 64 16.19 -9.02 5.59
CA ASP A 64 16.92 -8.16 6.52
C ASP A 64 17.18 -8.84 7.90
N ILE A 65 16.75 -10.10 8.09
CA ILE A 65 16.90 -10.86 9.35
C ILE A 65 18.34 -10.92 9.84
N ASP A 66 19.31 -11.01 8.93
CA ASP A 66 20.74 -11.04 9.26
C ASP A 66 21.23 -9.72 9.86
N GLY A 67 20.47 -8.63 9.69
CA GLY A 67 20.67 -7.32 10.31
C GLY A 67 20.05 -7.18 11.70
N PHE A 68 19.17 -8.09 12.12
CA PHE A 68 18.54 -8.03 13.45
C PHE A 68 19.54 -8.37 14.56
N ARG A 69 19.68 -7.48 15.55
CA ARG A 69 20.66 -7.60 16.64
C ARG A 69 20.06 -7.98 18.00
N GLY A 70 18.75 -7.86 18.18
CA GLY A 70 18.08 -8.16 19.45
C GLY A 70 18.13 -9.65 19.83
N ALA A 71 17.90 -9.93 21.10
CA ALA A 71 17.90 -11.27 21.69
C ALA A 71 16.52 -11.69 22.20
N HIS A 72 15.64 -10.73 22.48
CA HIS A 72 14.35 -10.96 23.13
C HIS A 72 13.16 -10.66 22.22
N GLU A 73 12.03 -11.26 22.56
CA GLU A 73 10.77 -11.11 21.84
C GLU A 73 10.30 -9.64 21.75
N ALA A 74 10.51 -8.83 22.79
CA ALA A 74 10.16 -7.42 22.77
C ALA A 74 10.94 -6.62 21.71
N GLU A 75 12.24 -6.89 21.57
CA GLU A 75 13.10 -6.25 20.58
C GLU A 75 12.73 -6.70 19.17
N TRP A 76 12.39 -7.98 19.01
CA TRP A 76 11.86 -8.53 17.77
C TRP A 76 10.58 -7.83 17.34
N ILE A 77 9.61 -7.68 18.23
CA ILE A 77 8.35 -6.98 17.96
C ILE A 77 8.61 -5.53 17.55
N GLY A 78 9.51 -4.83 18.24
CA GLY A 78 9.90 -3.46 17.90
C GLY A 78 10.49 -3.35 16.49
N TRP A 79 11.40 -4.26 16.15
CA TRP A 79 12.05 -4.31 14.84
C TRP A 79 11.06 -4.61 13.71
N VAL A 80 10.22 -5.64 13.87
CA VAL A 80 9.17 -5.99 12.91
C VAL A 80 8.16 -4.86 12.73
N ARG A 81 7.74 -4.22 13.82
CA ARG A 81 6.84 -3.05 13.77
C ARG A 81 7.48 -1.93 12.94
N LYS A 82 8.78 -1.70 13.08
CA LYS A 82 9.47 -0.64 12.33
C LYS A 82 9.45 -0.89 10.83
N ILE A 83 9.67 -2.13 10.41
CA ILE A 83 9.59 -2.53 9.00
C ILE A 83 8.16 -2.35 8.47
N LEU A 84 7.16 -2.81 9.23
CA LEU A 84 5.75 -2.63 8.86
C LEU A 84 5.39 -1.15 8.70
N GLU A 85 5.79 -0.30 9.64
CA GLU A 85 5.56 1.15 9.59
C GLU A 85 6.18 1.78 8.33
N ASN A 86 7.41 1.40 7.99
CA ASN A 86 8.09 1.87 6.78
C ASN A 86 7.31 1.48 5.51
N ASN A 87 6.82 0.24 5.45
CA ASN A 87 6.05 -0.26 4.32
C ASN A 87 4.69 0.43 4.18
N VAL A 88 3.98 0.63 5.30
CA VAL A 88 2.73 1.41 5.30
C VAL A 88 2.99 2.84 4.82
N ASN A 89 4.05 3.49 5.33
CA ASN A 89 4.40 4.84 4.90
C ASN A 89 4.73 4.91 3.40
N GLN A 90 5.41 3.90 2.85
CA GLN A 90 5.67 3.81 1.42
C GLN A 90 4.38 3.70 0.61
N VAL A 91 3.44 2.86 1.05
CA VAL A 91 2.12 2.68 0.43
C VAL A 91 1.32 3.99 0.46
N ILE A 92 1.24 4.66 1.60
CA ILE A 92 0.51 5.93 1.75
C ILE A 92 1.09 7.00 0.82
N ARG A 93 2.43 7.13 0.77
CA ARG A 93 3.11 8.08 -0.13
C ARG A 93 2.78 7.81 -1.60
N ARG A 94 2.82 6.54 -2.02
CA ARG A 94 2.47 6.14 -3.40
C ARG A 94 1.00 6.43 -3.70
N HIS A 95 0.10 6.12 -2.76
CA HIS A 95 -1.33 6.41 -2.92
C HIS A 95 -1.60 7.89 -3.17
N ILE A 96 -1.05 8.78 -2.33
CA ILE A 96 -1.20 10.23 -2.47
C ILE A 96 -0.65 10.74 -3.81
N GLN A 97 0.51 10.23 -4.24
CA GLN A 97 1.10 10.61 -5.52
C GLN A 97 0.23 10.18 -6.71
N THR A 98 -0.35 8.98 -6.68
CA THR A 98 -1.25 8.49 -7.72
C THR A 98 -2.53 9.33 -7.79
N GLN A 99 -3.16 9.66 -6.65
CA GLN A 99 -4.34 10.52 -6.62
C GLN A 99 -4.08 11.90 -7.23
N LYS A 100 -2.95 12.53 -6.87
CA LYS A 100 -2.54 13.83 -7.46
C LYS A 100 -2.37 13.76 -8.97
N ARG A 101 -1.87 12.64 -9.51
CA ARG A 101 -1.73 12.44 -10.97
C ARG A 101 -3.08 12.23 -11.65
N SER A 102 -4.00 11.49 -11.06
CA SER A 102 -5.35 11.30 -11.60
C SER A 102 -6.12 12.61 -11.68
N ILE A 103 -6.15 13.39 -10.58
CA ILE A 103 -6.80 14.71 -10.53
C ILE A 103 -6.21 15.64 -11.61
N ARG A 104 -4.89 15.66 -11.78
CA ARG A 104 -4.24 16.46 -12.84
C ARG A 104 -4.66 16.02 -14.24
N LYS A 105 -4.78 14.72 -14.51
CA LYS A 105 -5.23 14.21 -15.82
C LYS A 105 -6.69 14.59 -16.10
N GLU A 106 -7.57 14.44 -15.11
CA GLU A 106 -8.99 14.80 -15.23
C GLU A 106 -9.17 16.31 -15.49
N ALA A 107 -8.42 17.17 -14.80
CA ALA A 107 -8.44 18.62 -15.03
C ALA A 107 -7.97 19.02 -16.44
N ILE A 108 -7.00 18.30 -17.03
CA ILE A 108 -6.53 18.54 -18.40
C ILE A 108 -7.62 18.14 -19.41
N VAL A 109 -8.28 17.00 -19.20
CA VAL A 109 -9.37 16.54 -20.08
C VAL A 109 -10.56 17.50 -20.04
N ASP A 110 -10.97 17.97 -18.86
CA ASP A 110 -12.07 18.96 -18.73
C ASP A 110 -11.74 20.30 -19.42
N GLN A 111 -10.50 20.80 -19.27
CA GLN A 111 -10.09 22.03 -19.96
C GLN A 111 -10.01 21.87 -21.48
N SER A 112 -9.51 20.74 -21.97
CA SER A 112 -9.44 20.46 -23.41
C SER A 112 -10.84 20.30 -24.04
N SER A 113 -11.80 19.73 -23.30
CA SER A 113 -13.17 19.54 -23.75
C SER A 113 -14.02 20.81 -23.64
N ARG A 114 -13.74 21.71 -22.69
CA ARG A 114 -14.29 23.09 -22.68
C ARG A 114 -13.75 23.95 -23.83
N ALA A 115 -12.47 23.84 -24.14
CA ALA A 115 -11.86 24.56 -25.26
C ALA A 115 -12.40 24.13 -26.64
N HIS A 116 -13.00 22.93 -26.76
CA HIS A 116 -13.61 22.46 -27.99
C HIS A 116 -15.04 22.99 -28.25
N ARG A 117 -15.71 23.63 -27.27
CA ARG A 117 -17.10 24.13 -27.44
C ARG A 117 -17.24 25.57 -27.95
N ILE A 118 -16.14 26.27 -28.25
CA ILE A 118 -16.17 27.69 -28.69
C ILE A 118 -15.95 27.86 -30.21
N ARG A 119 -15.92 26.79 -31.02
CA ARG A 119 -15.68 26.90 -32.48
C ARG A 119 -16.83 26.49 -33.39
N ASN A 120 -18.08 26.54 -32.93
CA ASN A 120 -19.23 26.38 -33.84
C ASN A 120 -20.39 27.33 -33.51
N ALA A 121 -20.11 28.63 -33.56
CA ALA A 121 -21.13 29.68 -33.67
C ALA A 121 -20.95 30.34 -35.05
N GLY A 122 -21.29 29.61 -36.10
CA GLY A 122 -21.53 30.20 -37.42
C GLY A 122 -22.97 30.71 -37.45
N PRO A 123 -23.23 31.98 -37.82
CA PRO A 123 -24.59 32.44 -38.06
C PRO A 123 -25.04 31.87 -39.40
N VAL A 124 -26.04 30.97 -39.40
CA VAL A 124 -26.77 30.66 -40.63
C VAL A 124 -28.20 31.08 -40.42
N SER A 125 -28.57 32.05 -41.24
CA SER A 125 -29.81 32.80 -41.25
C SER A 125 -31.04 31.91 -41.32
N ASN A 126 -32.05 32.34 -40.57
CA ASN A 126 -33.43 31.89 -40.68
C ASN A 126 -34.03 32.47 -41.97
N GLU A 127 -34.19 31.65 -43.00
CA GLU A 127 -35.07 31.95 -44.13
C GLU A 127 -36.14 30.86 -44.26
N SER A 128 -37.20 31.03 -43.48
CA SER A 128 -38.51 30.47 -43.80
C SER A 128 -39.04 31.19 -45.05
N SER A 129 -39.06 30.51 -46.19
CA SER A 129 -39.90 30.89 -47.33
C SER A 129 -40.77 29.71 -47.75
N PRO A 130 -42.04 29.65 -47.28
CA PRO A 130 -43.08 28.88 -47.94
C PRO A 130 -43.72 29.77 -49.01
N SER A 131 -43.70 29.36 -50.27
CA SER A 131 -44.57 29.91 -51.31
C SER A 131 -44.70 28.93 -52.47
N GLN A 132 -45.91 28.37 -52.57
CA GLN A 132 -46.64 27.82 -53.73
C GLN A 132 -45.98 26.69 -54.54
#